data_AF-A0A1Y5Y8H3-F1
#
_entry.id   AF-A0A1Y5Y8H3-F1
#
_cell.length_a   1.000
_cell.length_b   1.000
_cell.length_c   1.000
_cell.angle_alpha   90.00
_cell.angle_beta   90.00
_cell.angle_gamma   90.00
#
_symmetry.space_group_name_H-M   'P 1'
#
loop_
_entity.id
_entity.type
_entity.pdbx_description
1 polymer ?
#
loop_
_entity_poly.entity_id
_entity_poly.type
_entity_poly.pdbx_seq_one_letter_code
_entity_poly.pdbx_strand_id
1 'polypeptide(L)'
;MAVNRRNALRLGVVAGAAATGLVNSGAAAVAQRHVLLDAAEHKLAVDRANTAAELNNLVQVPELATPDTHTLAHNQTSFKNQGGRGTCYAFAACAAVEAAYKRKYGLELDLSEQFAFHVNKAGELYPDYMTTPVRHENNSSYWGDQGSCDLIDKLARAAIPTESWAPYLDSGPMESLRLANPACGALTWEATQEEVDAFEFLEGHVPLRSRHNAKYRVTKFAALPGNPTPSQIEAVIASGYEVVADIPRHCILVVGYDRTKRVYYVKNSWGEGRLIEVSYDSTDWRLLSGRYVIDVENPNAAPQMDAFWVGRWLMDHDGWRGELVIRRTTDYRSGQGQPTKLGNYYRDGQRYDVNGVTAQNGQALNFWIADTTARVQPGAKRGQEFWAYAYGGDPSQAAGLTTWSGIPFGVSLSRSALPGRPTQGFTANDWIGTWAMNHDGWPGTLRITSVQPFVATYTRPSGENLQVSGGVDGAHSHVLRVRIRFSGDNLQPFQLHAHTFGKDVFSGTTQWAGLTFGAKGRRV
;
A
#
# COMPACT_ATOMS: atom_id res chain seq x y z
N MET A 1 -44.37 8.20 -4.43
CA MET A 1 -44.71 8.79 -3.12
C MET A 1 -44.17 7.88 -2.04
N ALA A 2 -43.01 8.19 -1.48
CA ALA A 2 -42.34 7.34 -0.50
C ALA A 2 -41.62 8.24 0.51
N VAL A 3 -41.67 7.79 1.76
CA VAL A 3 -41.59 8.58 2.98
C VAL A 3 -40.15 8.88 3.36
N ASN A 4 -39.97 10.15 3.73
CA ASN A 4 -38.76 10.80 4.21
C ASN A 4 -38.59 10.52 5.71
N ARG A 5 -37.43 10.02 6.18
CA ARG A 5 -37.08 10.05 7.62
C ARG A 5 -35.60 10.39 7.82
N ARG A 6 -35.41 11.65 8.22
CA ARG A 6 -34.26 12.16 8.97
C ARG A 6 -34.20 11.51 10.35
N ASN A 7 -33.00 11.24 10.87
CA ASN A 7 -32.78 11.12 12.30
C ASN A 7 -31.75 12.16 12.75
N ALA A 8 -32.23 13.05 13.61
CA ALA A 8 -31.48 14.05 14.35
C ALA A 8 -31.07 13.49 15.71
N LEU A 9 -29.94 14.00 16.22
CA LEU A 9 -29.39 13.79 17.56
C LEU A 9 -30.45 13.89 18.67
N ARG A 10 -30.39 12.97 19.63
CA ARG A 10 -30.82 13.23 21.01
C ARG A 10 -29.81 12.63 21.99
N LEU A 11 -29.13 13.53 22.71
CA LEU A 11 -28.48 13.24 23.99
C LEU A 11 -29.57 12.84 25.00
N GLY A 12 -29.38 11.71 25.66
CA GLY A 12 -30.19 11.26 26.78
C GLY A 12 -29.30 10.61 27.83
N VAL A 13 -29.16 11.27 28.97
CA VAL A 13 -28.52 10.77 30.20
C VAL A 13 -29.38 9.65 30.78
N VAL A 14 -28.78 8.51 31.13
CA VAL A 14 -29.39 7.52 32.04
C VAL A 14 -28.35 7.08 33.05
N ALA A 15 -28.71 7.21 34.32
CA ALA A 15 -27.94 6.79 35.49
C ALA A 15 -28.29 5.35 35.91
N GLY A 16 -27.27 4.62 36.37
CA GLY A 16 -27.37 3.65 37.47
C GLY A 16 -27.58 2.17 37.14
N ALA A 17 -26.55 1.34 37.38
CA ALA A 17 -26.57 0.27 38.39
C ALA A 17 -25.18 -0.37 38.49
N ALA A 18 -24.60 -0.34 39.68
CA ALA A 18 -23.33 -0.96 40.01
C ALA A 18 -23.51 -2.48 40.23
N ALA A 19 -22.67 -3.29 39.58
CA ALA A 19 -22.39 -4.66 39.97
C ALA A 19 -20.88 -4.78 40.20
N THR A 20 -20.55 -5.16 41.43
CA THR A 20 -19.23 -5.18 42.05
C THR A 20 -18.34 -6.31 41.53
N GLY A 21 -17.12 -5.97 41.08
CA GLY A 21 -16.08 -6.96 40.78
C GLY A 21 -14.87 -6.38 40.04
N LEU A 22 -13.99 -5.67 40.76
CA LEU A 22 -12.62 -5.30 40.39
C LEU A 22 -12.36 -4.85 38.93
N VAL A 23 -12.99 -3.75 38.51
CA VAL A 23 -12.41 -2.86 37.48
C VAL A 23 -12.27 -1.48 38.10
N ASN A 24 -11.05 -0.96 38.11
CA ASN A 24 -10.73 0.37 38.62
C ASN A 24 -11.62 1.39 37.88
N SER A 25 -12.51 2.08 38.58
CA SER A 25 -13.61 2.87 37.98
C SER A 25 -13.13 4.04 37.11
N GLY A 26 -11.88 4.46 37.25
CA GLY A 26 -11.23 5.41 36.34
C GLY A 26 -10.86 4.82 34.97
N ALA A 27 -10.62 3.51 34.87
CA ALA A 27 -10.28 2.84 33.61
C ALA A 27 -11.52 2.64 32.72
N ALA A 28 -12.70 2.46 33.29
CA ALA A 28 -13.94 2.24 32.54
C ALA A 28 -14.41 3.50 31.76
N ALA A 29 -14.21 4.69 32.32
CA ALA A 29 -14.54 5.96 31.65
C ALA A 29 -13.53 6.31 30.54
N VAL A 30 -12.28 5.89 30.67
CA VAL A 30 -11.25 6.02 29.61
C VAL A 30 -11.49 4.98 28.51
N ALA A 31 -11.82 3.73 28.87
CA ALA A 31 -12.10 2.65 27.92
C ALA A 31 -13.21 2.98 26.92
N GLN A 32 -14.26 3.73 27.30
CA GLN A 32 -15.33 4.12 26.37
C GLN A 32 -14.87 4.99 25.18
N ARG A 33 -13.71 5.66 25.26
CA ARG A 33 -13.18 6.48 24.14
C ARG A 33 -12.32 5.70 23.14
N HIS A 34 -11.98 4.45 23.43
CA HIS A 34 -10.98 3.68 22.67
C HIS A 34 -11.54 2.45 21.95
N VAL A 35 -12.87 2.33 21.89
CA VAL A 35 -13.59 1.16 21.40
C VAL A 35 -14.21 1.49 20.04
N LEU A 36 -14.18 0.54 19.11
CA LEU A 36 -14.79 0.68 17.78
C LEU A 36 -16.25 1.10 17.92
N LEU A 37 -16.68 2.19 17.28
CA LEU A 37 -17.97 2.80 17.57
C LEU A 37 -19.17 1.94 17.12
N ASP A 38 -19.02 1.14 16.05
CA ASP A 38 -20.07 0.25 15.54
C ASP A 38 -19.78 -1.24 15.82
N ALA A 39 -20.53 -1.81 16.78
CA ALA A 39 -20.39 -3.22 17.17
C ALA A 39 -20.87 -4.21 16.11
N ALA A 40 -21.88 -3.84 15.32
CA ALA A 40 -22.43 -4.70 14.29
C ALA A 40 -21.49 -4.74 13.07
N GLU A 41 -20.96 -3.57 12.68
CA GLU A 41 -19.98 -3.48 11.61
C GLU A 41 -18.69 -4.23 11.95
N HIS A 42 -18.18 -4.07 13.18
CA HIS A 42 -17.01 -4.83 13.62
C HIS A 42 -17.27 -6.34 13.60
N LYS A 43 -18.40 -6.79 14.16
CA LYS A 43 -18.74 -8.23 14.16
C LYS A 43 -18.82 -8.79 12.74
N LEU A 44 -19.40 -8.04 11.80
CA LEU A 44 -19.47 -8.44 10.41
C LEU A 44 -18.08 -8.51 9.75
N ALA A 45 -17.18 -7.58 10.08
CA ALA A 45 -15.79 -7.63 9.62
C ALA A 45 -15.08 -8.89 10.13
N VAL A 46 -15.21 -9.20 11.42
CA VAL A 46 -14.65 -10.42 12.03
C VAL A 46 -15.21 -11.70 11.38
N ASP A 47 -16.52 -11.76 11.14
CA ASP A 47 -17.15 -12.94 10.52
C ASP A 47 -16.66 -13.15 9.08
N ARG A 48 -16.50 -12.08 8.31
CA ARG A 48 -15.91 -12.13 6.96
C ARG A 48 -14.45 -12.59 7.02
N ALA A 49 -13.68 -12.07 7.96
CA ALA A 49 -12.27 -12.46 8.16
C ALA A 49 -12.12 -13.95 8.52
N ASN A 50 -12.99 -14.49 9.37
CA ASN A 50 -12.99 -15.92 9.72
C ASN A 50 -13.37 -16.78 8.52
N THR A 51 -14.45 -16.41 7.80
CA THR A 51 -14.87 -17.11 6.58
C THR A 51 -13.75 -17.12 5.52
N ALA A 52 -13.07 -15.98 5.34
CA ALA A 52 -11.95 -15.87 4.42
C ALA A 52 -10.77 -16.77 4.85
N ALA A 53 -10.47 -16.87 6.14
CA ALA A 53 -9.42 -17.76 6.64
C ALA A 53 -9.71 -19.23 6.35
N GLU A 54 -10.96 -19.66 6.53
CA GLU A 54 -11.41 -21.02 6.22
C GLU A 54 -11.28 -21.32 4.72
N LEU A 55 -11.82 -20.42 3.87
CA LEU A 55 -11.76 -20.57 2.41
C LEU A 55 -10.33 -20.62 1.87
N ASN A 56 -9.39 -19.93 2.52
CA ASN A 56 -7.98 -19.88 2.13
C ASN A 56 -7.12 -20.94 2.85
N ASN A 57 -7.72 -21.88 3.59
CA ASN A 57 -7.01 -22.92 4.36
C ASN A 57 -5.96 -22.35 5.33
N LEU A 58 -6.25 -21.19 5.93
CA LEU A 58 -5.36 -20.52 6.88
C LEU A 58 -5.58 -21.00 8.32
N VAL A 59 -6.69 -21.68 8.61
CA VAL A 59 -7.01 -22.16 9.96
C VAL A 59 -6.04 -23.27 10.35
N GLN A 60 -5.17 -22.99 11.32
CA GLN A 60 -4.19 -23.94 11.85
C GLN A 60 -4.06 -23.77 13.36
N VAL A 61 -4.25 -24.85 14.10
CA VAL A 61 -4.02 -24.92 15.55
C VAL A 61 -2.84 -25.87 15.77
N PRO A 62 -1.74 -25.41 16.40
CA PRO A 62 -0.62 -26.30 16.73
C PRO A 62 -1.05 -27.43 17.67
N GLU A 63 -0.53 -28.63 17.44
CA GLU A 63 -0.69 -29.76 18.35
C GLU A 63 0.47 -29.79 19.35
N LEU A 64 0.31 -29.09 20.48
CA LEU A 64 1.35 -29.01 21.51
C LEU A 64 0.77 -29.22 22.91
N ALA A 65 1.48 -30.00 23.74
CA ALA A 65 1.21 -30.06 25.16
C ALA A 65 1.57 -28.72 25.82
N THR A 66 0.56 -28.05 26.35
CA THR A 66 0.66 -26.71 26.94
C THR A 66 0.93 -26.76 28.44
N PRO A 67 1.96 -26.05 28.98
CA PRO A 67 2.15 -25.91 30.42
C PRO A 67 0.99 -25.11 31.05
N ASP A 68 0.88 -25.11 32.39
CA ASP A 68 -0.18 -24.37 33.09
C ASP A 68 -0.03 -22.85 33.02
N THR A 69 1.20 -22.35 32.80
CA THR A 69 1.48 -20.93 32.58
C THR A 69 2.53 -20.78 31.50
N HIS A 70 2.31 -19.86 30.56
CA HIS A 70 3.30 -19.50 29.55
C HIS A 70 3.21 -18.01 29.20
N THR A 71 4.34 -17.39 28.90
CA THR A 71 4.38 -15.98 28.51
C THR A 71 5.51 -15.68 27.53
N LEU A 72 5.15 -14.95 26.49
CA LEU A 72 6.04 -14.41 25.46
C LEU A 72 6.36 -12.93 25.71
N ALA A 73 6.09 -12.42 26.92
CA ALA A 73 6.32 -11.02 27.28
C ALA A 73 7.75 -10.53 27.01
N HIS A 74 8.75 -11.41 27.07
CA HIS A 74 10.15 -11.10 26.77
C HIS A 74 10.40 -10.70 25.31
N ASN A 75 9.50 -11.09 24.39
CA ASN A 75 9.56 -10.72 22.97
C ASN A 75 8.83 -9.42 22.65
N GLN A 76 8.18 -8.79 23.64
CA GLN A 76 7.40 -7.59 23.42
C GLN A 76 8.27 -6.33 23.47
N THR A 77 7.89 -5.37 22.63
CA THR A 77 8.37 -3.97 22.62
C THR A 77 7.61 -3.14 23.66
N SER A 78 7.92 -1.85 23.77
CA SER A 78 7.23 -0.91 24.67
C SER A 78 5.72 -0.84 24.42
N PHE A 79 4.98 -0.42 25.44
CA PHE A 79 3.53 -0.18 25.34
C PHE A 79 3.27 1.15 24.63
N LYS A 80 2.27 1.16 23.74
CA LYS A 80 1.89 2.33 22.95
C LYS A 80 0.43 2.74 23.23
N ASN A 81 0.03 3.90 22.72
CA ASN A 81 -1.32 4.44 22.92
C ASN A 81 -1.94 4.87 21.60
N GLN A 82 -3.07 4.28 21.27
CA GLN A 82 -3.79 4.53 20.03
C GLN A 82 -4.66 5.81 20.06
N GLY A 83 -4.88 6.40 21.23
CA GLY A 83 -5.82 7.52 21.40
C GLY A 83 -7.25 7.17 20.98
N GLY A 84 -8.05 8.15 20.59
CA GLY A 84 -9.47 7.96 20.24
C GLY A 84 -9.75 7.55 18.79
N ARG A 85 -8.77 6.99 18.06
CA ARG A 85 -8.89 6.75 16.60
C ARG A 85 -9.42 5.37 16.21
N GLY A 86 -9.58 4.43 17.13
CA GLY A 86 -10.07 3.09 16.78
C GLY A 86 -9.11 2.26 15.91
N THR A 87 -7.81 2.49 16.04
CA THR A 87 -6.73 1.86 15.25
C THR A 87 -6.19 0.56 15.87
N CYS A 88 -6.94 -0.10 16.76
CA CYS A 88 -6.40 -1.09 17.71
C CYS A 88 -5.83 -2.32 17.02
N TYR A 89 -6.46 -2.73 15.93
CA TYR A 89 -6.00 -3.84 15.10
C TYR A 89 -4.64 -3.55 14.44
N ALA A 90 -4.32 -2.28 14.12
CA ALA A 90 -3.01 -1.89 13.62
C ALA A 90 -1.94 -1.99 14.71
N PHE A 91 -2.25 -1.57 15.94
CA PHE A 91 -1.34 -1.70 17.09
C PHE A 91 -1.08 -3.16 17.44
N ALA A 92 -2.13 -3.98 17.52
CA ALA A 92 -1.99 -5.40 17.82
C ALA A 92 -1.20 -6.14 16.72
N ALA A 93 -1.46 -5.81 15.44
CA ALA A 93 -0.71 -6.38 14.32
C ALA A 93 0.76 -5.96 14.31
N CYS A 94 1.08 -4.67 14.46
CA CYS A 94 2.46 -4.19 14.54
C CYS A 94 3.21 -4.86 15.70
N ALA A 95 2.62 -4.93 16.89
CA ALA A 95 3.24 -5.58 18.04
C ALA A 95 3.52 -7.09 17.81
N ALA A 96 2.64 -7.80 17.10
CA ALA A 96 2.89 -9.20 16.72
C ALA A 96 4.05 -9.34 15.72
N VAL A 97 4.15 -8.45 14.74
CA VAL A 97 5.24 -8.46 13.76
C VAL A 97 6.57 -8.08 14.42
N GLU A 98 6.59 -7.05 15.26
CA GLU A 98 7.75 -6.68 16.08
C GLU A 98 8.25 -7.86 16.92
N ALA A 99 7.34 -8.56 17.60
CA ALA A 99 7.68 -9.74 18.39
C ALA A 99 8.26 -10.88 17.53
N ALA A 100 7.72 -11.10 16.33
CA ALA A 100 8.27 -12.07 15.39
C ALA A 100 9.69 -11.73 14.94
N TYR A 101 10.00 -10.46 14.67
CA TYR A 101 11.36 -10.00 14.37
C TYR A 101 12.30 -10.14 15.57
N LYS A 102 11.85 -9.81 16.77
CA LYS A 102 12.64 -9.98 18.00
C LYS A 102 12.95 -11.45 18.26
N ARG A 103 11.97 -12.35 18.12
CA ARG A 103 12.18 -13.81 18.24
C ARG A 103 13.14 -14.37 17.21
N LYS A 104 12.96 -14.01 15.93
CA LYS A 104 13.71 -14.62 14.82
C LYS A 104 15.13 -14.05 14.69
N TYR A 105 15.30 -12.76 14.91
CA TYR A 105 16.55 -12.03 14.61
C TYR A 105 17.15 -11.28 15.80
N GLY A 106 16.51 -11.28 16.97
CA GLY A 106 16.93 -10.46 18.11
C GLY A 106 16.78 -8.95 17.87
N LEU A 107 15.97 -8.57 16.88
CA LEU A 107 15.83 -7.17 16.44
C LEU A 107 14.66 -6.49 17.16
N GLU A 108 14.95 -5.43 17.91
CA GLU A 108 13.93 -4.54 18.44
C GLU A 108 13.51 -3.54 17.37
N LEU A 109 12.23 -3.59 16.98
CA LEU A 109 11.64 -2.72 15.99
C LEU A 109 10.56 -1.84 16.63
N ASP A 110 10.39 -0.66 16.08
CA ASP A 110 9.25 0.22 16.31
C ASP A 110 8.58 0.42 14.95
N LEU A 111 7.55 -0.39 14.65
CA LEU A 111 6.85 -0.40 13.37
C LEU A 111 5.74 0.63 13.33
N SER A 112 5.45 1.17 12.14
CA SER A 112 4.46 2.24 11.98
C SER A 112 3.03 1.72 11.99
N GLU A 113 2.29 1.97 13.08
CA GLU A 113 0.84 1.74 13.13
C GLU A 113 0.08 2.66 12.16
N GLN A 114 0.56 3.89 11.95
CA GLN A 114 -0.05 4.82 10.99
C GLN A 114 -0.07 4.23 9.58
N PHE A 115 1.08 3.68 9.16
CA PHE A 115 1.23 3.07 7.85
C PHE A 115 0.40 1.80 7.72
N ALA A 116 0.44 0.92 8.72
CA ALA A 116 -0.33 -0.32 8.72
C ALA A 116 -1.86 -0.04 8.65
N PHE A 117 -2.34 0.95 9.39
CA PHE A 117 -3.73 1.39 9.35
C PHE A 117 -4.10 1.98 7.98
N HIS A 118 -3.24 2.83 7.41
CA HIS A 118 -3.42 3.41 6.08
C HIS A 118 -3.49 2.34 4.99
N VAL A 119 -2.59 1.35 5.01
CA VAL A 119 -2.59 0.22 4.06
C VAL A 119 -3.92 -0.54 4.08
N ASN A 120 -4.48 -0.76 5.27
CA ASN A 120 -5.78 -1.40 5.42
C ASN A 120 -6.90 -0.56 4.80
N LYS A 121 -6.90 0.75 5.06
CA LYS A 121 -8.00 1.65 4.72
C LYS A 121 -7.97 2.07 3.25
N ALA A 122 -6.87 2.67 2.81
CA ALA A 122 -6.72 3.18 1.46
C ALA A 122 -6.54 2.04 0.43
N GLY A 123 -5.90 0.95 0.86
CA GLY A 123 -5.58 -0.18 0.00
C GLY A 123 -6.75 -1.14 -0.25
N GLU A 124 -7.79 -1.16 0.59
CA GLU A 124 -8.90 -2.11 0.44
C GLU A 124 -10.03 -1.57 -0.45
N LEU A 125 -10.30 -2.26 -1.55
CA LEU A 125 -11.42 -1.97 -2.45
C LEU A 125 -12.74 -2.47 -1.84
N TYR A 126 -13.84 -1.71 -1.96
CA TYR A 126 -15.15 -2.22 -1.56
C TYR A 126 -15.57 -3.46 -2.36
N PRO A 127 -16.09 -4.52 -1.71
CA PRO A 127 -16.50 -5.75 -2.41
C PRO A 127 -17.58 -5.51 -3.48
N ASP A 128 -18.44 -4.52 -3.25
CA ASP A 128 -19.56 -4.13 -4.09
C ASP A 128 -19.23 -2.95 -5.00
N TYR A 129 -17.94 -2.71 -5.31
CA TYR A 129 -17.46 -1.60 -6.14
C TYR A 129 -18.30 -1.35 -7.41
N MET A 130 -18.74 -2.41 -8.08
CA MET A 130 -19.53 -2.28 -9.32
C MET A 130 -20.93 -1.73 -9.11
N THR A 131 -21.52 -1.95 -7.94
CA THR A 131 -22.93 -1.66 -7.65
C THR A 131 -23.11 -0.57 -6.59
N THR A 132 -22.07 -0.25 -5.82
CA THR A 132 -22.16 0.67 -4.70
C THR A 132 -22.48 2.10 -5.16
N PRO A 133 -23.43 2.81 -4.54
CA PRO A 133 -23.67 4.22 -4.85
C PRO A 133 -22.59 5.16 -4.27
N VAL A 134 -21.69 4.63 -3.43
CA VAL A 134 -20.65 5.41 -2.75
C VAL A 134 -19.69 6.04 -3.78
N ARG A 135 -19.32 7.30 -3.53
CA ARG A 135 -18.56 8.14 -4.48
C ARG A 135 -17.05 7.84 -4.48
N HIS A 136 -16.60 7.12 -3.47
CA HIS A 136 -15.25 6.61 -3.29
C HIS A 136 -15.27 5.07 -3.25
N GLU A 137 -14.13 4.44 -3.54
CA GLU A 137 -13.99 3.00 -3.74
C GLU A 137 -13.36 2.26 -2.55
N ASN A 138 -12.81 3.01 -1.60
CA ASN A 138 -12.12 2.51 -0.43
C ASN A 138 -12.39 3.40 0.77
N ASN A 139 -12.11 2.87 1.95
CA ASN A 139 -12.21 3.62 3.19
C ASN A 139 -11.08 4.68 3.28
N SER A 140 -11.26 5.68 4.14
CA SER A 140 -10.19 6.65 4.45
C SER A 140 -9.54 6.29 5.77
N SER A 141 -8.22 6.44 5.87
CA SER A 141 -7.53 6.28 7.15
C SER A 141 -7.68 7.50 8.07
N TYR A 142 -8.39 8.54 7.63
CA TYR A 142 -8.95 9.57 8.49
C TYR A 142 -10.10 9.01 9.34
N TRP A 143 -10.95 8.16 8.75
CA TRP A 143 -12.04 7.50 9.46
C TRP A 143 -11.47 6.41 10.35
N GLY A 144 -11.65 6.58 11.66
CA GLY A 144 -11.31 5.57 12.63
C GLY A 144 -12.06 4.26 12.41
N ASP A 145 -11.80 3.31 13.30
CA ASP A 145 -12.51 2.04 13.37
C ASP A 145 -12.39 1.14 12.12
N GLN A 146 -13.27 0.13 11.97
CA GLN A 146 -13.48 -0.66 10.75
C GLN A 146 -12.24 -1.46 10.27
N GLY A 147 -11.76 -2.33 11.15
CA GLY A 147 -10.77 -3.36 10.83
C GLY A 147 -10.85 -4.52 11.82
N SER A 148 -10.01 -5.54 11.60
CA SER A 148 -9.96 -6.74 12.45
C SER A 148 -8.54 -7.32 12.45
N CYS A 149 -8.33 -8.44 13.16
CA CYS A 149 -7.04 -9.13 13.18
C CYS A 149 -6.55 -9.60 11.80
N ASP A 150 -7.43 -9.64 10.78
CA ASP A 150 -7.10 -9.93 9.37
C ASP A 150 -6.10 -8.95 8.74
N LEU A 151 -5.76 -7.86 9.42
CA LEU A 151 -4.66 -7.01 9.00
C LEU A 151 -3.36 -7.80 8.84
N ILE A 152 -3.10 -8.86 9.62
CA ILE A 152 -1.95 -9.74 9.41
C ILE A 152 -1.92 -10.31 7.98
N ASP A 153 -3.07 -10.70 7.46
CA ASP A 153 -3.23 -11.25 6.11
C ASP A 153 -2.83 -10.21 5.04
N LYS A 154 -3.13 -8.93 5.29
CA LYS A 154 -2.78 -7.80 4.42
C LYS A 154 -1.31 -7.43 4.54
N LEU A 155 -0.74 -7.48 5.74
CA LEU A 155 0.68 -7.23 6.02
C LEU A 155 1.61 -8.33 5.46
N ALA A 156 1.06 -9.49 5.10
CA ALA A 156 1.79 -10.46 4.30
C ALA A 156 1.98 -10.03 2.83
N ARG A 157 1.17 -9.08 2.37
CA ARG A 157 1.17 -8.55 0.99
C ARG A 157 1.72 -7.13 0.89
N ALA A 158 1.78 -6.41 2.02
CA ALA A 158 2.28 -5.06 2.12
C ALA A 158 3.30 -4.95 3.27
N ALA A 159 4.55 -4.69 2.93
CA ALA A 159 5.58 -4.42 3.92
C ALA A 159 5.29 -3.12 4.71
N ILE A 160 5.89 -3.00 5.89
CA ILE A 160 5.71 -1.90 6.84
C ILE A 160 7.06 -1.22 7.06
N PRO A 161 7.12 0.12 7.15
CA PRO A 161 8.30 0.84 7.59
C PRO A 161 8.35 0.94 9.13
N THR A 162 9.46 1.45 9.66
CA THR A 162 9.50 1.87 11.07
C THR A 162 8.62 3.11 11.31
N GLU A 163 8.21 3.30 12.55
CA GLU A 163 7.46 4.45 13.07
C GLU A 163 8.12 5.78 12.69
N SER A 164 9.45 5.85 12.71
CA SER A 164 10.22 7.04 12.30
C SER A 164 9.97 7.52 10.87
N TRP A 165 9.50 6.65 9.96
CA TRP A 165 9.16 7.02 8.60
C TRP A 165 7.71 7.48 8.44
N ALA A 166 6.80 7.03 9.29
CA ALA A 166 5.39 7.42 9.28
C ALA A 166 4.89 7.43 10.73
N PRO A 167 5.16 8.52 11.49
CA PRO A 167 4.79 8.58 12.89
C PRO A 167 3.27 8.49 13.08
N TYR A 168 2.85 7.90 14.18
CA TYR A 168 1.47 7.82 14.57
C TYR A 168 0.89 9.20 14.86
N LEU A 169 -0.25 9.48 14.24
CA LEU A 169 -1.00 10.70 14.44
C LEU A 169 -2.31 10.37 15.16
N ASP A 170 -2.56 10.97 16.31
CA ASP A 170 -3.86 10.90 16.96
C ASP A 170 -4.86 11.87 16.32
N SER A 171 -6.07 11.98 16.86
CA SER A 171 -7.18 12.68 16.19
C SER A 171 -6.91 14.17 15.93
N GLY A 172 -6.17 14.86 16.81
CA GLY A 172 -5.89 16.30 16.69
C GLY A 172 -4.96 16.66 15.52
N PRO A 173 -3.76 16.05 15.42
CA PRO A 173 -2.87 16.17 14.28
C PRO A 173 -3.49 15.71 12.96
N MET A 174 -4.27 14.61 12.96
CA MET A 174 -5.00 14.16 11.77
C MET A 174 -5.97 15.25 11.26
N GLU A 175 -6.71 15.88 12.17
CA GLU A 175 -7.62 16.97 11.83
C GLU A 175 -6.89 18.22 11.37
N SER A 176 -5.76 18.54 12.00
CA SER A 176 -4.91 19.67 11.63
C SER A 176 -4.36 19.50 10.21
N LEU A 177 -3.95 18.28 9.82
CA LEU A 177 -3.54 17.96 8.45
C LEU A 177 -4.68 18.10 7.45
N ARG A 178 -5.88 17.60 7.78
CA ARG A 178 -7.07 17.75 6.93
C ARG A 178 -7.40 19.23 6.70
N LEU A 179 -7.42 20.04 7.76
CA LEU A 179 -7.73 21.47 7.69
C LEU A 179 -6.67 22.27 6.91
N ALA A 180 -5.40 21.85 6.98
CA ALA A 180 -4.31 22.50 6.26
C ALA A 180 -4.36 22.27 4.73
N ASN A 181 -5.08 21.25 4.26
CA ASN A 181 -5.28 21.00 2.83
C ASN A 181 -6.77 21.07 2.46
N PRO A 182 -7.26 22.20 1.92
CA PRO A 182 -8.66 22.36 1.52
C PRO A 182 -9.16 21.31 0.51
N ALA A 183 -8.26 20.68 -0.27
CA ALA A 183 -8.63 19.63 -1.22
C ALA A 183 -9.16 18.35 -0.54
N CYS A 184 -8.88 18.15 0.76
CA CYS A 184 -9.45 17.05 1.53
C CYS A 184 -10.95 17.21 1.78
N GLY A 185 -11.51 18.42 1.60
CA GLY A 185 -12.90 18.71 1.93
C GLY A 185 -13.20 18.38 3.40
N ALA A 186 -14.44 17.96 3.68
CA ALA A 186 -14.87 17.61 5.03
C ALA A 186 -14.52 16.17 5.44
N LEU A 187 -14.11 15.31 4.50
CA LEU A 187 -13.93 13.86 4.70
C LEU A 187 -15.08 13.23 5.50
N THR A 188 -16.33 13.49 5.11
CA THR A 188 -17.47 12.70 5.59
C THR A 188 -17.64 11.46 4.71
N TRP A 189 -18.58 10.57 5.05
CA TRP A 189 -18.90 9.42 4.19
C TRP A 189 -19.33 9.81 2.76
N GLU A 190 -19.81 11.04 2.56
CA GLU A 190 -20.22 11.54 1.23
C GLU A 190 -19.06 12.15 0.42
N ALA A 191 -17.83 12.07 0.96
CA ALA A 191 -16.62 12.55 0.31
C ALA A 191 -16.42 11.86 -1.05
N THR A 192 -15.93 12.67 -1.98
CA THR A 192 -15.45 12.22 -3.28
C THR A 192 -14.20 11.38 -3.15
N GLN A 193 -13.89 10.62 -4.19
CA GLN A 193 -12.63 9.90 -4.24
C GLN A 193 -11.43 10.86 -4.22
N GLU A 194 -11.58 12.01 -4.88
CA GLU A 194 -10.52 13.01 -5.01
C GLU A 194 -10.19 13.65 -3.65
N GLU A 195 -11.21 13.90 -2.82
CA GLU A 195 -11.05 14.37 -1.44
C GLU A 195 -10.36 13.32 -0.55
N VAL A 196 -10.77 12.05 -0.67
CA VAL A 196 -10.11 10.93 0.04
C VAL A 196 -8.64 10.85 -0.38
N ASP A 197 -8.34 10.81 -1.67
CA ASP A 197 -6.97 10.76 -2.18
C ASP A 197 -6.14 11.98 -1.79
N ALA A 198 -6.78 13.15 -1.67
CA ALA A 198 -6.12 14.38 -1.25
C ALA A 198 -5.63 14.27 0.18
N PHE A 199 -6.24 13.43 1.03
CA PHE A 199 -5.80 13.16 2.39
C PHE A 199 -4.84 11.96 2.50
N GLU A 200 -5.20 10.82 1.89
CA GLU A 200 -4.41 9.57 2.00
C GLU A 200 -2.96 9.74 1.51
N PHE A 201 -2.75 10.62 0.52
CA PHE A 201 -1.44 10.86 -0.09
C PHE A 201 -0.80 12.20 0.29
N LEU A 202 -1.20 12.81 1.41
CA LEU A 202 -0.46 13.94 2.00
C LEU A 202 0.90 13.50 2.53
N GLU A 203 1.95 14.26 2.20
CA GLU A 203 3.29 14.04 2.75
C GLU A 203 3.34 14.21 4.28
N GLY A 204 2.43 15.01 4.86
CA GLY A 204 2.32 15.16 6.31
C GLY A 204 1.63 13.98 7.02
N HIS A 205 0.97 13.09 6.28
CA HIS A 205 0.17 11.98 6.82
C HIS A 205 0.89 10.64 6.68
N VAL A 206 1.02 10.14 5.45
CA VAL A 206 1.87 8.98 5.13
C VAL A 206 2.83 9.41 4.02
N PRO A 207 4.06 9.84 4.37
CA PRO A 207 5.04 10.33 3.39
C PRO A 207 5.34 9.32 2.28
N LEU A 208 5.71 9.81 1.09
CA LEU A 208 6.15 8.94 0.00
C LEU A 208 7.36 8.09 0.43
N ARG A 209 8.29 8.68 1.18
CA ARG A 209 9.49 7.98 1.67
C ARG A 209 9.17 6.78 2.56
N SER A 210 8.04 6.77 3.27
CA SER A 210 7.65 5.63 4.10
C SER A 210 7.38 4.38 3.26
N ARG A 211 6.80 4.56 2.06
CA ARG A 211 6.58 3.47 1.08
C ARG A 211 7.91 2.94 0.54
N HIS A 212 8.88 3.82 0.31
CA HIS A 212 10.21 3.44 -0.18
C HIS A 212 11.07 2.72 0.86
N ASN A 213 10.71 2.83 2.14
CA ASN A 213 11.42 2.20 3.25
C ASN A 213 10.61 1.06 3.89
N ALA A 214 9.48 0.69 3.31
CA ALA A 214 8.66 -0.42 3.75
C ALA A 214 9.31 -1.75 3.36
N LYS A 215 9.94 -2.41 4.34
CA LYS A 215 10.68 -3.67 4.14
C LYS A 215 10.34 -4.78 5.14
N TYR A 216 9.73 -4.44 6.28
CA TYR A 216 9.38 -5.44 7.28
C TYR A 216 8.05 -6.09 6.90
N ARG A 217 8.04 -7.41 6.73
CA ARG A 217 6.90 -8.11 6.12
C ARG A 217 6.68 -9.47 6.76
N VAL A 218 5.42 -9.83 6.91
CA VAL A 218 4.99 -11.19 7.27
C VAL A 218 5.20 -12.11 6.06
N THR A 219 5.94 -13.21 6.21
CA THR A 219 6.14 -14.19 5.12
C THR A 219 5.32 -15.46 5.35
N LYS A 220 4.94 -15.73 6.60
CA LYS A 220 4.05 -16.83 6.95
C LYS A 220 3.21 -16.48 8.17
N PHE A 221 1.93 -16.82 8.12
CA PHE A 221 0.98 -16.61 9.21
C PHE A 221 -0.10 -17.68 9.15
N ALA A 222 -0.91 -17.75 10.19
CA ALA A 222 -2.09 -18.61 10.23
C ALA A 222 -3.19 -17.98 11.09
N ALA A 223 -4.36 -18.58 11.02
CA ALA A 223 -5.56 -18.20 11.75
C ALA A 223 -5.97 -19.27 12.76
N LEU A 224 -6.62 -18.83 13.84
CA LEU A 224 -7.43 -19.69 14.68
C LEU A 224 -8.86 -19.80 14.10
N PRO A 225 -9.62 -20.87 14.43
CA PRO A 225 -11.03 -20.93 14.07
C PRO A 225 -11.82 -19.79 14.74
N GLY A 226 -12.97 -19.44 14.18
CA GLY A 226 -13.87 -18.44 14.77
C GLY A 226 -14.34 -18.84 16.17
N ASN A 227 -14.34 -17.89 17.11
CA ASN A 227 -14.55 -18.12 18.55
C ASN A 227 -13.63 -19.21 19.13
N PRO A 228 -12.29 -18.99 19.10
CA PRO A 228 -11.35 -20.02 19.51
C PRO A 228 -11.48 -20.37 21.00
N THR A 229 -11.28 -21.64 21.33
CA THR A 229 -11.28 -22.11 22.71
C THR A 229 -9.99 -21.69 23.44
N PRO A 230 -9.99 -21.64 24.79
CA PRO A 230 -8.76 -21.37 25.52
C PRO A 230 -7.62 -22.32 25.18
N SER A 231 -7.88 -23.62 25.05
CA SER A 231 -6.86 -24.60 24.66
C SER A 231 -6.23 -24.33 23.30
N GLN A 232 -7.00 -23.81 22.33
CA GLN A 232 -6.47 -23.46 21.00
C GLN A 232 -5.54 -22.24 21.07
N ILE A 233 -5.90 -21.23 21.86
CA ILE A 233 -5.06 -20.04 22.09
C ILE A 233 -3.79 -20.44 22.84
N GLU A 234 -3.93 -21.22 23.91
CA GLU A 234 -2.82 -21.74 24.70
C GLU A 234 -1.82 -22.51 23.84
N ALA A 235 -2.29 -23.35 22.91
CA ALA A 235 -1.44 -24.12 22.01
C ALA A 235 -0.60 -23.23 21.07
N VAL A 236 -1.17 -22.14 20.56
CA VAL A 236 -0.44 -21.16 19.72
C VAL A 236 0.61 -20.43 20.55
N ILE A 237 0.22 -19.92 21.72
CA ILE A 237 1.11 -19.19 22.64
C ILE A 237 2.27 -20.09 23.10
N ALA A 238 1.99 -21.33 23.49
CA ALA A 238 3.00 -22.32 23.90
C ALA A 238 3.92 -22.75 22.74
N SER A 239 3.45 -22.61 21.50
CA SER A 239 4.27 -22.81 20.29
C SER A 239 5.17 -21.61 19.96
N GLY A 240 5.15 -20.57 20.79
CA GLY A 240 6.03 -19.41 20.65
C GLY A 240 5.47 -18.27 19.81
N TYR A 241 4.16 -18.24 19.53
CA TYR A 241 3.53 -17.22 18.70
C TYR A 241 2.46 -16.45 19.48
N GLU A 242 2.52 -15.12 19.45
CA GLU A 242 1.46 -14.25 19.97
C GLU A 242 0.21 -14.29 19.08
N VAL A 243 -0.96 -14.04 19.69
CA VAL A 243 -2.25 -14.06 18.97
C VAL A 243 -2.83 -12.65 18.92
N VAL A 244 -2.93 -12.10 17.71
CA VAL A 244 -3.74 -10.91 17.42
C VAL A 244 -5.20 -11.36 17.43
N ALA A 245 -5.99 -10.89 18.38
CA ALA A 245 -7.35 -11.38 18.61
C ALA A 245 -8.37 -10.25 18.56
N ASP A 246 -9.46 -10.46 17.82
CA ASP A 246 -10.63 -9.59 17.92
C ASP A 246 -11.46 -9.96 19.15
N ILE A 247 -11.93 -8.95 19.85
CA ILE A 247 -12.94 -9.03 20.90
C ILE A 247 -14.10 -8.08 20.53
N PRO A 248 -15.26 -8.10 21.21
CA PRO A 248 -16.32 -7.14 20.94
C PRO A 248 -15.79 -5.70 20.87
N ARG A 249 -15.94 -5.09 19.68
CA ARG A 249 -15.54 -3.71 19.37
C ARG A 249 -14.06 -3.36 19.60
N HIS A 250 -13.14 -4.31 19.68
CA HIS A 250 -11.72 -4.02 19.93
C HIS A 250 -10.82 -5.15 19.41
N CYS A 251 -9.52 -4.89 19.27
CA CYS A 251 -8.52 -5.87 18.89
C CYS A 251 -7.30 -5.75 19.80
N ILE A 252 -6.77 -6.88 20.23
CA ILE A 252 -5.73 -6.99 21.26
C ILE A 252 -4.64 -7.97 20.85
N LEU A 253 -3.49 -7.94 21.54
CA LEU A 253 -2.46 -8.95 21.40
C LEU A 253 -2.40 -9.82 22.66
N VAL A 254 -2.74 -11.10 22.53
CA VAL A 254 -2.52 -12.10 23.58
C VAL A 254 -1.08 -12.57 23.52
N VAL A 255 -0.36 -12.44 24.63
CA VAL A 255 1.08 -12.74 24.74
C VAL A 255 1.38 -13.89 25.68
N GLY A 256 0.38 -14.37 26.42
CA GLY A 256 0.59 -15.36 27.47
C GLY A 256 -0.72 -15.79 28.11
N TYR A 257 -0.63 -16.76 29.01
CA TYR A 257 -1.76 -17.26 29.76
C TYR A 257 -1.34 -17.88 31.10
N ASP A 258 -2.31 -17.97 32.02
CA ASP A 258 -2.22 -18.71 33.28
C ASP A 258 -3.53 -19.48 33.47
N ARG A 259 -3.46 -20.79 33.28
CA ARG A 259 -4.60 -21.71 33.36
C ARG A 259 -5.13 -21.84 34.78
N THR A 260 -4.25 -21.74 35.79
CA THR A 260 -4.64 -21.84 37.20
C THR A 260 -5.50 -20.64 37.58
N LYS A 261 -5.13 -19.46 37.09
CA LYS A 261 -5.93 -18.23 37.26
C LYS A 261 -7.06 -18.09 36.25
N ARG A 262 -7.05 -18.88 35.17
CA ARG A 262 -7.95 -18.77 34.01
C ARG A 262 -7.91 -17.39 33.36
N VAL A 263 -6.71 -16.86 33.13
CA VAL A 263 -6.52 -15.53 32.51
C VAL A 263 -5.53 -15.59 31.35
N TYR A 264 -5.75 -14.73 30.36
CA TYR A 264 -4.77 -14.37 29.34
C TYR A 264 -3.96 -13.16 29.81
N TYR A 265 -2.67 -13.13 29.44
CA TYR A 265 -1.86 -11.93 29.50
C TYR A 265 -1.95 -11.19 28.16
N VAL A 266 -2.37 -9.94 28.21
CA VAL A 266 -2.72 -9.16 27.03
C VAL A 266 -1.91 -7.87 26.98
N LYS A 267 -1.29 -7.60 25.83
CA LYS A 267 -0.74 -6.28 25.47
C LYS A 267 -1.83 -5.48 24.76
N ASN A 268 -2.26 -4.40 25.40
CA ASN A 268 -3.27 -3.48 24.89
C ASN A 268 -2.61 -2.16 24.42
N SER A 269 -3.40 -1.32 23.76
CA SER A 269 -2.95 -0.07 23.12
C SER A 269 -3.60 1.19 23.73
N TRP A 270 -3.90 1.21 25.03
CA TRP A 270 -4.49 2.38 25.71
C TRP A 270 -3.50 3.11 26.62
N GLY A 271 -2.21 2.78 26.53
CA GLY A 271 -1.16 3.41 27.32
C GLY A 271 -1.06 2.92 28.77
N GLU A 272 -1.48 1.68 29.05
CA GLU A 272 -1.44 1.10 30.39
C GLU A 272 -0.03 0.92 30.96
N GLY A 273 0.98 0.85 30.10
CA GLY A 273 2.39 0.65 30.49
C GLY A 273 2.68 -0.74 31.07
N ARG A 274 1.73 -1.67 31.00
CA ARG A 274 1.85 -3.04 31.50
C ARG A 274 0.89 -3.98 30.78
N LEU A 275 1.16 -5.29 30.87
CA LEU A 275 0.20 -6.31 30.47
C LEU A 275 -1.02 -6.27 31.39
N ILE A 276 -2.19 -6.52 30.80
CA ILE A 276 -3.45 -6.69 31.54
C ILE A 276 -3.82 -8.18 31.57
N GLU A 277 -4.59 -8.56 32.58
CA GLU A 277 -5.15 -9.91 32.69
C GLU A 277 -6.59 -9.89 32.18
N VAL A 278 -6.92 -10.82 31.28
CA VAL A 278 -8.27 -11.00 30.72
C VAL A 278 -8.77 -12.39 31.06
N SER A 279 -9.88 -12.48 31.79
CA SER A 279 -10.48 -13.78 32.16
C SER A 279 -10.91 -14.58 30.93
N TYR A 280 -10.67 -15.89 30.96
CA TYR A 280 -11.18 -16.84 29.97
C TYR A 280 -12.70 -16.80 29.84
N ASP A 281 -13.36 -16.46 30.94
CA ASP A 281 -14.82 -16.47 31.09
C ASP A 281 -15.43 -15.08 30.83
N SER A 282 -14.64 -14.11 30.34
CA SER A 282 -15.11 -12.76 30.07
C SER A 282 -16.11 -12.74 28.90
N THR A 283 -17.30 -12.19 29.13
CA THR A 283 -18.28 -11.93 28.07
C THR A 283 -17.96 -10.68 27.27
N ASP A 284 -17.38 -9.68 27.92
CA ASP A 284 -17.06 -8.38 27.32
C ASP A 284 -15.80 -8.45 26.45
N TRP A 285 -14.87 -9.34 26.81
CA TRP A 285 -13.59 -9.56 26.13
C TRP A 285 -13.48 -10.96 25.53
N ARG A 286 -14.61 -11.54 25.13
CA ARG A 286 -14.64 -12.85 24.48
C ARG A 286 -13.88 -12.79 23.16
N LEU A 287 -12.92 -13.69 22.96
CA LEU A 287 -12.17 -13.77 21.71
C LEU A 287 -13.08 -14.31 20.60
N LEU A 288 -13.16 -13.56 19.50
CA LEU A 288 -14.03 -13.83 18.35
C LEU A 288 -13.26 -14.46 17.17
N SER A 289 -11.95 -14.25 17.14
CA SER A 289 -11.04 -14.67 16.07
C SER A 289 -9.60 -14.63 16.58
N GLY A 290 -8.65 -15.14 15.78
CA GLY A 290 -7.23 -14.95 16.02
C GLY A 290 -6.38 -15.08 14.76
N ARG A 291 -5.31 -14.28 14.68
CA ARG A 291 -4.21 -14.41 13.72
C ARG A 291 -2.88 -14.46 14.47
N TYR A 292 -1.92 -15.20 13.94
CA TYR A 292 -0.57 -15.25 14.51
C TYR A 292 0.50 -15.30 13.42
N VAL A 293 1.61 -14.61 13.67
CA VAL A 293 2.74 -14.48 12.75
C VAL A 293 3.72 -15.63 12.97
N ILE A 294 3.86 -16.49 11.97
CA ILE A 294 4.75 -17.66 12.01
C ILE A 294 6.16 -17.25 11.56
N ASP A 295 6.26 -16.48 10.48
CA ASP A 295 7.53 -16.08 9.91
C ASP A 295 7.52 -14.67 9.32
N VAL A 296 8.70 -14.06 9.31
CA VAL A 296 8.96 -12.70 8.79
C VAL A 296 10.18 -12.66 7.88
N GLU A 297 10.15 -11.70 6.96
CA GLU A 297 11.18 -11.46 5.95
C GLU A 297 12.54 -11.08 6.58
N ASN A 298 13.64 -11.35 5.87
CA ASN A 298 14.97 -10.92 6.31
C ASN A 298 15.01 -9.39 6.52
N PRO A 299 15.50 -8.86 7.67
CA PRO A 299 15.56 -7.41 7.91
C PRO A 299 16.47 -6.65 6.93
N ASN A 300 17.36 -7.36 6.22
CA ASN A 300 18.22 -6.82 5.17
C ASN A 300 17.62 -6.97 3.76
N ALA A 301 16.39 -7.48 3.64
CA ALA A 301 15.69 -7.52 2.36
C ALA A 301 15.52 -6.10 1.79
N ALA A 302 15.56 -6.01 0.47
CA ALA A 302 15.22 -4.77 -0.22
C ALA A 302 13.76 -4.37 0.07
N PRO A 303 13.44 -3.07 0.06
CA PRO A 303 12.06 -2.61 0.13
C PRO A 303 11.18 -3.27 -0.93
N GLN A 304 9.91 -3.47 -0.60
CA GLN A 304 8.95 -4.03 -1.56
C GLN A 304 8.65 -3.00 -2.65
N MET A 305 9.16 -3.24 -3.86
CA MET A 305 9.03 -2.31 -5.00
C MET A 305 7.57 -2.04 -5.39
N ASP A 306 6.64 -2.97 -5.13
CA ASP A 306 5.20 -2.73 -5.36
C ASP A 306 4.70 -1.46 -4.65
N ALA A 307 5.22 -1.17 -3.46
CA ALA A 307 4.82 -0.01 -2.67
C ALA A 307 5.24 1.31 -3.33
N PHE A 308 6.23 1.29 -4.23
CA PHE A 308 6.73 2.48 -4.90
C PHE A 308 5.70 3.04 -5.87
N TRP A 309 4.78 2.21 -6.36
CA TRP A 309 3.70 2.64 -7.24
C TRP A 309 2.58 3.37 -6.49
N VAL A 310 2.35 3.08 -5.21
CA VAL A 310 1.22 3.66 -4.47
C VAL A 310 1.37 5.17 -4.31
N GLY A 311 0.32 5.92 -4.59
CA GLY A 311 0.20 7.38 -4.51
C GLY A 311 -0.05 8.05 -5.86
N ARG A 312 0.18 9.36 -5.89
CA ARG A 312 -0.04 10.24 -7.05
C ARG A 312 1.16 10.26 -7.99
N TRP A 313 0.91 10.10 -9.28
CA TRP A 313 1.88 10.20 -10.35
C TRP A 313 1.39 11.19 -11.39
N LEU A 314 2.21 12.16 -11.76
CA LEU A 314 2.01 12.87 -13.01
C LEU A 314 2.42 11.92 -14.13
N MET A 315 1.53 11.74 -15.10
CA MET A 315 1.74 10.86 -16.24
C MET A 315 1.61 11.65 -17.54
N ASP A 316 2.57 11.44 -18.44
CA ASP A 316 2.56 11.96 -19.81
C ASP A 316 2.75 10.77 -20.76
N HIS A 317 1.75 10.52 -21.59
CA HIS A 317 1.81 9.52 -22.66
C HIS A 317 1.59 10.23 -24.00
N ASP A 318 2.67 10.43 -24.75
CA ASP A 318 2.63 11.16 -26.02
C ASP A 318 2.07 12.60 -25.93
N GLY A 319 2.40 13.33 -24.87
CA GLY A 319 1.93 14.70 -24.59
C GLY A 319 0.51 14.81 -24.04
N TRP A 320 -0.20 13.69 -23.91
CA TRP A 320 -1.42 13.60 -23.12
C TRP A 320 -1.04 13.51 -21.65
N ARG A 321 -1.34 14.58 -20.91
CA ARG A 321 -0.97 14.73 -19.50
C ARG A 321 -2.17 14.52 -18.60
N GLY A 322 -1.92 13.83 -17.49
CA GLY A 322 -2.91 13.62 -16.43
C GLY A 322 -2.26 13.18 -15.13
N GLU A 323 -3.08 12.92 -14.12
CA GLU A 323 -2.66 12.38 -12.84
C GLU A 323 -3.14 10.94 -12.70
N LEU A 324 -2.21 10.01 -12.54
CA LEU A 324 -2.48 8.62 -12.18
C LEU A 324 -2.39 8.47 -10.67
N VAL A 325 -3.49 8.09 -10.02
CA VAL A 325 -3.53 7.80 -8.58
C VAL A 325 -3.68 6.30 -8.37
N ILE A 326 -2.65 5.69 -7.79
CA ILE A 326 -2.58 4.26 -7.47
C ILE A 326 -2.80 4.09 -5.97
N ARG A 327 -3.83 3.36 -5.57
CA ARG A 327 -4.19 3.14 -4.15
C ARG A 327 -3.73 1.78 -3.64
N ARG A 328 -3.61 0.82 -4.57
CA ARG A 328 -3.24 -0.56 -4.30
C ARG A 328 -2.55 -1.17 -5.51
N THR A 329 -1.76 -2.21 -5.27
CA THR A 329 -1.14 -3.05 -6.31
C THR A 329 -1.64 -4.49 -6.26
N THR A 330 -2.48 -4.82 -5.29
CA THR A 330 -3.03 -6.16 -5.06
C THR A 330 -4.44 -6.05 -4.51
N ASP A 331 -5.28 -7.05 -4.80
CA ASP A 331 -6.54 -7.24 -4.08
C ASP A 331 -6.32 -8.26 -2.97
N TYR A 332 -6.47 -7.81 -1.72
CA TYR A 332 -6.31 -8.62 -0.51
C TYR A 332 -7.25 -9.83 -0.44
N ARG A 333 -8.31 -9.86 -1.23
CA ARG A 333 -9.28 -10.98 -1.31
C ARG A 333 -8.99 -11.97 -2.42
N SER A 334 -8.09 -11.61 -3.34
CA SER A 334 -7.69 -12.45 -4.48
C SER A 334 -6.37 -13.17 -4.21
N GLY A 335 -6.00 -14.10 -5.08
CA GLY A 335 -4.65 -14.68 -5.08
C GLY A 335 -3.58 -13.62 -5.40
N GLN A 336 -2.36 -13.79 -4.87
CA GLN A 336 -1.25 -12.87 -5.17
C GLN A 336 -0.93 -12.86 -6.67
N GLY A 337 -0.56 -11.69 -7.18
CA GLY A 337 -0.18 -11.51 -8.60
C GLY A 337 -1.34 -11.51 -9.58
N GLN A 338 -2.59 -11.44 -9.10
CA GLN A 338 -3.74 -11.23 -9.96
C GLN A 338 -3.95 -9.74 -10.26
N PRO A 339 -4.40 -9.39 -11.48
CA PRO A 339 -4.81 -8.02 -11.78
C PRO A 339 -5.94 -7.56 -10.86
N THR A 340 -5.87 -6.30 -10.44
CA THR A 340 -6.90 -5.65 -9.62
C THR A 340 -7.17 -4.24 -10.13
N LYS A 341 -8.14 -3.56 -9.50
CA LYS A 341 -8.32 -2.12 -9.63
C LYS A 341 -7.25 -1.38 -8.83
N LEU A 342 -6.31 -0.78 -9.54
CA LEU A 342 -5.21 0.00 -8.96
C LEU A 342 -5.69 1.35 -8.42
N GLY A 343 -6.56 2.02 -9.17
CA GLY A 343 -7.11 3.32 -8.82
C GLY A 343 -7.71 4.04 -10.03
N ASN A 344 -7.31 5.29 -10.25
CA ASN A 344 -7.86 6.13 -11.32
C ASN A 344 -6.80 6.96 -12.06
N TYR A 345 -7.10 7.27 -13.32
CA TYR A 345 -6.39 8.25 -14.11
C TYR A 345 -7.30 9.46 -14.35
N TYR A 346 -6.78 10.65 -14.06
CA TYR A 346 -7.46 11.92 -14.17
C TYR A 346 -6.88 12.70 -15.34
N ARG A 347 -7.70 12.93 -16.36
CA ARG A 347 -7.38 13.80 -17.50
C ARG A 347 -8.62 14.54 -17.96
N ASP A 348 -8.45 15.78 -18.44
CA ASP A 348 -9.53 16.58 -19.02
C ASP A 348 -10.76 16.75 -18.10
N GLY A 349 -10.53 16.79 -16.77
CA GLY A 349 -11.59 16.86 -15.76
C GLY A 349 -12.42 15.58 -15.60
N GLN A 350 -12.00 14.48 -16.23
CA GLN A 350 -12.68 13.19 -16.21
C GLN A 350 -11.84 12.16 -15.42
N ARG A 351 -12.55 11.17 -14.85
CA ARG A 351 -11.98 10.08 -14.07
C ARG A 351 -12.15 8.76 -14.79
N TYR A 352 -11.03 8.11 -15.11
CA TYR A 352 -11.01 6.80 -15.77
C TYR A 352 -10.53 5.75 -14.77
N ASP A 353 -11.15 4.58 -14.81
CA ASP A 353 -10.71 3.45 -14.00
C ASP A 353 -9.39 2.89 -14.51
N VAL A 354 -8.53 2.49 -13.57
CA VAL A 354 -7.26 1.84 -13.88
C VAL A 354 -7.19 0.49 -13.20
N ASN A 355 -7.08 -0.55 -14.02
CA ASN A 355 -6.79 -1.91 -13.58
C ASN A 355 -5.35 -2.27 -13.91
N GLY A 356 -4.74 -3.19 -13.19
CA GLY A 356 -3.38 -3.61 -13.49
C GLY A 356 -2.81 -4.61 -12.50
N VAL A 357 -1.56 -4.99 -12.75
CA VAL A 357 -0.81 -6.00 -12.01
C VAL A 357 0.67 -5.63 -12.02
N THR A 358 1.37 -5.90 -10.93
CA THR A 358 2.83 -5.71 -10.88
C THR A 358 3.57 -6.93 -11.46
N ALA A 359 4.76 -6.69 -11.98
CA ALA A 359 5.66 -7.69 -12.54
C ALA A 359 7.12 -7.35 -12.16
N GLN A 360 8.06 -8.25 -12.48
CA GLN A 360 9.49 -8.06 -12.16
C GLN A 360 9.72 -7.70 -10.68
N ASN A 361 9.15 -8.50 -9.77
CA ASN A 361 9.24 -8.30 -8.32
C ASN A 361 8.77 -6.90 -7.86
N GLY A 362 7.80 -6.33 -8.57
CA GLY A 362 7.19 -5.04 -8.26
C GLY A 362 7.79 -3.84 -8.99
N GLN A 363 8.92 -4.01 -9.70
CA GLN A 363 9.51 -2.91 -10.45
C GLN A 363 8.67 -2.50 -11.66
N ALA A 364 7.99 -3.45 -12.30
CA ALA A 364 7.16 -3.20 -13.47
C ALA A 364 5.68 -3.14 -13.09
N LEU A 365 4.92 -2.27 -13.77
CA LEU A 365 3.47 -2.18 -13.70
C LEU A 365 2.89 -2.36 -15.11
N ASN A 366 2.09 -3.42 -15.29
CA ASN A 366 1.23 -3.55 -16.46
C ASN A 366 -0.19 -3.11 -16.07
N PHE A 367 -0.70 -2.07 -16.72
CA PHE A 367 -2.00 -1.50 -16.38
C PHE A 367 -2.78 -1.07 -17.62
N TRP A 368 -4.10 -0.99 -17.44
CA TRP A 368 -5.05 -0.59 -18.45
C TRP A 368 -5.86 0.59 -17.95
N ILE A 369 -5.91 1.66 -18.75
CA ILE A 369 -6.78 2.81 -18.52
C ILE A 369 -8.06 2.61 -19.33
N ALA A 370 -9.21 2.64 -18.66
CA ALA A 370 -10.51 2.45 -19.29
C ALA A 370 -10.79 3.49 -20.40
N ASP A 371 -11.50 3.07 -21.45
CA ASP A 371 -11.88 3.96 -22.57
C ASP A 371 -12.95 4.99 -22.19
N THR A 372 -13.68 4.76 -21.10
CA THR A 372 -14.79 5.59 -20.63
C THR A 372 -14.69 5.83 -19.12
N THR A 373 -15.53 6.73 -18.62
CA THR A 373 -15.64 7.04 -17.18
C THR A 373 -16.56 6.08 -16.43
N ALA A 374 -17.17 5.11 -17.13
CA ALA A 374 -17.96 4.06 -16.50
C ALA A 374 -17.05 3.12 -15.70
N ARG A 375 -17.58 2.60 -14.59
CA ARG A 375 -16.85 1.64 -13.76
C ARG A 375 -16.50 0.39 -14.55
N VAL A 376 -15.30 -0.12 -14.34
CA VAL A 376 -14.80 -1.35 -14.93
C VAL A 376 -14.64 -2.41 -13.85
N GLN A 377 -15.01 -3.65 -14.17
CA GLN A 377 -14.82 -4.80 -13.27
C GLN A 377 -13.35 -4.82 -12.77
N PRO A 378 -13.12 -4.92 -11.45
CA PRO A 378 -11.77 -5.01 -10.90
C PRO A 378 -10.97 -6.15 -11.55
N GLY A 379 -9.76 -5.84 -11.99
CA GLY A 379 -8.87 -6.80 -12.67
C GLY A 379 -9.15 -7.02 -14.16
N ALA A 380 -10.16 -6.39 -14.75
CA ALA A 380 -10.39 -6.49 -16.18
C ALA A 380 -9.32 -5.73 -16.98
N LYS A 381 -8.76 -6.42 -17.98
CA LYS A 381 -7.77 -5.88 -18.93
C LYS A 381 -8.49 -5.18 -20.10
N ARG A 382 -9.06 -4.00 -19.84
CA ARG A 382 -9.87 -3.24 -20.82
C ARG A 382 -9.39 -1.80 -20.95
N GLY A 383 -9.43 -1.30 -22.18
CA GLY A 383 -8.94 0.02 -22.55
C GLY A 383 -7.50 0.01 -23.05
N GLN A 384 -6.82 1.14 -22.96
CA GLN A 384 -5.44 1.29 -23.45
C GLN A 384 -4.45 0.63 -22.48
N GLU A 385 -3.60 -0.27 -22.99
CA GLU A 385 -2.56 -0.97 -22.21
C GLU A 385 -1.28 -0.12 -22.07
N PHE A 386 -0.69 -0.17 -20.88
CA PHE A 386 0.55 0.51 -20.53
C PHE A 386 1.48 -0.45 -19.79
N TRP A 387 2.76 -0.35 -20.11
CA TRP A 387 3.84 -0.94 -19.34
C TRP A 387 4.74 0.17 -18.84
N ALA A 388 4.93 0.26 -17.52
CA ALA A 388 5.83 1.22 -16.90
C ALA A 388 6.77 0.53 -15.92
N TYR A 389 7.96 1.09 -15.74
CA TYR A 389 9.02 0.54 -14.90
C TYR A 389 9.52 1.65 -13.97
N ALA A 390 9.33 1.48 -12.66
CA ALA A 390 9.84 2.39 -11.65
C ALA A 390 11.35 2.29 -11.60
N TYR A 391 12.04 3.44 -11.49
CA TYR A 391 13.49 3.45 -11.50
C TYR A 391 14.03 2.93 -10.17
N GLY A 392 14.89 1.93 -10.21
CA GLY A 392 15.51 1.35 -9.01
C GLY A 392 16.32 2.38 -8.22
N GLY A 393 17.04 3.26 -8.93
CA GLY A 393 17.83 4.33 -8.31
C GLY A 393 17.06 5.62 -7.98
N ASP A 394 15.83 5.78 -8.48
CA ASP A 394 15.01 6.98 -8.26
C ASP A 394 13.51 6.64 -8.29
N PRO A 395 12.93 6.20 -7.17
CA PRO A 395 11.53 5.76 -7.13
C PRO A 395 10.51 6.88 -7.34
N SER A 396 10.96 8.13 -7.52
CA SER A 396 10.11 9.25 -7.94
C SER A 396 9.83 9.26 -9.44
N GLN A 397 10.50 8.41 -10.21
CA GLN A 397 10.46 8.38 -11.67
C GLN A 397 10.08 6.98 -12.17
N ALA A 398 9.30 6.94 -13.23
CA ALA A 398 9.10 5.73 -14.02
C ALA A 398 9.01 6.09 -15.51
N ALA A 399 9.26 5.11 -16.37
CA ALA A 399 9.08 5.25 -17.80
C ALA A 399 8.71 3.91 -18.42
N GLY A 400 8.15 3.94 -19.62
CA GLY A 400 7.86 2.73 -20.37
C GLY A 400 7.15 3.03 -21.68
N LEU A 401 6.16 2.21 -22.01
CA LEU A 401 5.50 2.21 -23.32
C LEU A 401 4.00 1.95 -23.23
N THR A 402 3.29 2.40 -24.26
CA THR A 402 1.90 2.09 -24.54
C THR A 402 1.71 1.88 -26.03
N THR A 403 0.60 1.30 -26.45
CA THR A 403 0.21 1.19 -27.85
C THR A 403 -1.18 1.76 -28.04
N TRP A 404 -1.36 2.62 -29.04
CA TRP A 404 -2.65 3.16 -29.44
C TRP A 404 -2.84 3.00 -30.94
N SER A 405 -3.94 2.37 -31.36
CA SER A 405 -4.23 2.05 -32.77
C SER A 405 -3.08 1.32 -33.48
N GLY A 406 -2.35 0.45 -32.77
CA GLY A 406 -1.19 -0.27 -33.29
C GLY A 406 0.12 0.54 -33.34
N ILE A 407 0.10 1.82 -32.98
CA ILE A 407 1.26 2.70 -32.96
C ILE A 407 1.86 2.73 -31.54
N PRO A 408 3.17 2.49 -31.37
CA PRO A 408 3.81 2.51 -30.06
C PRO A 408 4.14 3.95 -29.64
N PHE A 409 3.93 4.25 -28.36
CA PHE A 409 4.25 5.53 -27.74
C PHE A 409 4.97 5.34 -26.42
N GLY A 410 5.70 6.36 -26.01
CA GLY A 410 6.35 6.41 -24.71
C GLY A 410 5.37 6.85 -23.63
N VAL A 411 5.58 6.34 -22.41
CA VAL A 411 4.98 6.89 -21.19
C VAL A 411 6.07 7.30 -20.21
N SER A 412 5.94 8.49 -19.63
CA SER A 412 6.74 8.94 -18.49
C SER A 412 5.83 9.17 -17.30
N LEU A 413 6.24 8.70 -16.13
CA LEU A 413 5.63 9.05 -14.85
C LEU A 413 6.65 9.75 -13.95
N SER A 414 6.17 10.70 -13.16
CA SER A 414 6.97 11.45 -12.19
C SER A 414 6.13 11.86 -10.99
N ARG A 415 6.73 11.88 -9.82
CA ARG A 415 6.14 12.49 -8.60
C ARG A 415 6.27 14.01 -8.58
N SER A 416 7.04 14.58 -9.52
CA SER A 416 7.26 16.02 -9.71
C SER A 416 6.86 16.46 -11.11
N ALA A 417 6.80 17.77 -11.33
CA ALA A 417 6.40 18.38 -12.60
C ALA A 417 7.09 17.72 -13.81
N LEU A 418 6.31 17.35 -14.82
CA LEU A 418 6.82 16.74 -16.04
C LEU A 418 7.42 17.80 -16.97
N PRO A 419 8.63 17.56 -17.52
CA PRO A 419 9.23 18.45 -18.50
C PRO A 419 8.50 18.36 -19.84
N GLY A 420 8.80 19.29 -20.75
CA GLY A 420 8.35 19.24 -22.13
C GLY A 420 7.42 20.40 -22.47
N ARG A 421 7.64 21.02 -23.63
CA ARG A 421 6.76 22.06 -24.18
C ARG A 421 5.79 21.44 -25.18
N PRO A 422 4.48 21.74 -25.11
CA PRO A 422 3.54 21.34 -26.13
C PRO A 422 4.01 21.82 -27.51
N THR A 423 4.10 20.89 -28.44
CA THR A 423 4.46 21.10 -29.84
C THR A 423 3.57 20.22 -30.71
N GLN A 424 3.66 20.34 -32.03
CA GLN A 424 2.97 19.45 -32.96
C GLN A 424 3.91 18.94 -34.04
N GLY A 425 3.67 17.68 -34.41
CA GLY A 425 4.44 16.96 -35.41
C GLY A 425 5.79 16.52 -34.88
N PHE A 426 6.22 15.33 -35.27
CA PHE A 426 7.55 14.82 -34.99
C PHE A 426 8.12 14.16 -36.25
N THR A 427 9.25 14.65 -36.70
CA THR A 427 9.99 14.14 -37.86
C THR A 427 11.27 13.46 -37.39
N ALA A 428 11.87 12.61 -38.23
CA ALA A 428 13.12 11.95 -37.87
C ALA A 428 14.22 12.97 -37.51
N ASN A 429 14.26 14.13 -38.18
CA ASN A 429 15.24 15.18 -37.89
C ASN A 429 15.07 15.82 -36.50
N ASP A 430 13.88 15.72 -35.89
CA ASP A 430 13.64 16.18 -34.53
C ASP A 430 14.37 15.30 -33.48
N TRP A 431 15.03 14.20 -33.86
CA TRP A 431 15.97 13.49 -32.99
C TRP A 431 17.35 14.14 -32.90
N ILE A 432 17.76 14.92 -33.92
CA ILE A 432 19.10 15.53 -33.96
C ILE A 432 19.23 16.52 -32.81
N GLY A 433 20.29 16.39 -32.01
CA GLY A 433 20.56 17.23 -30.85
C GLY A 433 21.18 16.46 -29.69
N THR A 434 21.20 17.13 -28.53
CA THR A 434 21.73 16.59 -27.29
C THR A 434 20.57 16.33 -26.33
N TRP A 435 20.59 15.16 -25.71
CA TRP A 435 19.53 14.70 -24.82
C TRP A 435 20.13 14.27 -23.49
N ALA A 436 19.71 14.91 -22.40
CA ALA A 436 19.92 14.39 -21.06
C ALA A 436 19.02 13.17 -20.88
N MET A 437 19.64 12.00 -20.74
CA MET A 437 18.99 10.70 -20.66
C MET A 437 19.19 10.11 -19.27
N ASN A 438 18.16 9.47 -18.73
CA ASN A 438 18.22 8.69 -17.51
C ASN A 438 17.51 7.35 -17.75
N HIS A 439 18.23 6.25 -17.54
CA HIS A 439 17.69 4.91 -17.57
C HIS A 439 17.88 4.24 -16.21
N ASP A 440 16.78 3.91 -15.54
CA ASP A 440 16.77 3.29 -14.20
C ASP A 440 17.54 4.03 -13.09
N GLY A 441 17.68 5.35 -13.18
CA GLY A 441 18.46 6.15 -12.23
C GLY A 441 19.92 6.38 -12.66
N TRP A 442 20.32 5.89 -13.84
CA TRP A 442 21.65 6.12 -14.41
C TRP A 442 21.60 7.29 -15.41
N PRO A 443 22.08 8.49 -15.04
CA PRO A 443 22.09 9.63 -15.93
C PRO A 443 23.20 9.50 -16.99
N GLY A 444 23.01 10.17 -18.12
CA GLY A 444 24.02 10.36 -19.16
C GLY A 444 23.49 11.27 -20.28
N THR A 445 24.28 11.43 -21.33
CA THR A 445 23.96 12.34 -22.43
C THR A 445 23.99 11.61 -23.76
N LEU A 446 22.85 11.52 -24.45
CA LEU A 446 22.77 10.99 -25.81
C LEU A 446 22.86 12.17 -26.80
N ARG A 447 23.91 12.20 -27.62
CA ARG A 447 24.08 13.19 -28.69
C ARG A 447 23.88 12.53 -30.04
N ILE A 448 22.88 12.98 -30.79
CA ILE A 448 22.55 12.50 -32.14
C ILE A 448 22.92 13.61 -33.12
N THR A 449 23.82 13.33 -34.06
CA THR A 449 24.28 14.32 -35.06
C THR A 449 23.70 14.09 -36.44
N SER A 450 23.23 12.87 -36.72
CA SER A 450 22.59 12.53 -37.99
C SER A 450 21.63 11.35 -37.79
N VAL A 451 20.50 11.35 -38.49
CA VAL A 451 19.54 10.23 -38.52
C VAL A 451 19.63 9.40 -39.79
N GLN A 452 20.28 9.90 -40.83
CA GLN A 452 20.51 9.19 -42.09
C GLN A 452 21.82 9.67 -42.77
N PRO A 453 22.93 8.91 -42.68
CA PRO A 453 23.11 7.72 -41.86
C PRO A 453 22.99 8.04 -40.36
N PHE A 454 22.58 7.09 -39.53
CA PHE A 454 22.46 7.32 -38.09
C PHE A 454 23.84 7.44 -37.44
N VAL A 455 24.07 8.55 -36.72
CA VAL A 455 25.31 8.84 -35.99
C VAL A 455 24.96 9.40 -34.63
N ALA A 456 25.40 8.71 -33.57
CA ALA A 456 25.18 9.14 -32.20
C ALA A 456 26.31 8.68 -31.26
N THR A 457 26.46 9.40 -30.15
CA THR A 457 27.38 9.10 -29.04
C THR A 457 26.62 9.20 -27.73
N TYR A 458 26.88 8.29 -26.79
CA TYR A 458 26.38 8.40 -25.42
C TYR A 458 27.53 8.71 -24.48
N THR A 459 27.42 9.78 -23.69
CA THR A 459 28.43 10.19 -22.72
C THR A 459 27.96 9.90 -21.31
N ARG A 460 28.74 9.13 -20.55
CA ARG A 460 28.49 8.86 -19.14
C ARG A 460 28.71 10.10 -18.27
N PRO A 461 28.22 10.11 -17.01
CA PRO A 461 28.57 11.16 -16.04
C PRO A 461 30.08 11.26 -15.78
N SER A 462 30.83 10.17 -15.98
CA SER A 462 32.29 10.14 -15.91
C SER A 462 33.00 10.84 -17.08
N GLY A 463 32.26 11.27 -18.11
CA GLY A 463 32.82 11.85 -19.34
C GLY A 463 33.21 10.81 -20.41
N GLU A 464 33.12 9.52 -20.10
CA GLU A 464 33.40 8.45 -21.06
C GLU A 464 32.38 8.43 -22.20
N ASN A 465 32.86 8.40 -23.44
CA ASN A 465 32.03 8.29 -24.64
C ASN A 465 31.87 6.82 -25.05
N LEU A 466 30.62 6.39 -25.19
CA LEU A 466 30.23 5.06 -25.62
C LEU A 466 29.69 5.10 -27.05
N GLN A 467 29.98 4.03 -27.78
CA GLN A 467 29.44 3.83 -29.11
C GLN A 467 27.94 3.56 -29.06
N VAL A 468 27.18 4.26 -29.90
CA VAL A 468 25.76 4.04 -30.14
C VAL A 468 25.59 3.50 -31.55
N SER A 469 24.76 2.46 -31.72
CA SER A 469 24.39 1.88 -33.01
C SER A 469 22.87 1.76 -33.12
N GLY A 470 22.33 1.59 -34.33
CA GLY A 470 20.88 1.50 -34.56
C GLY A 470 20.37 2.67 -35.40
N GLY A 471 19.16 3.15 -35.14
CA GLY A 471 18.58 4.28 -35.86
C GLY A 471 17.09 4.49 -35.62
N VAL A 472 16.53 5.43 -36.36
CA VAL A 472 15.09 5.73 -36.37
C VAL A 472 14.33 4.57 -37.03
N ASP A 473 13.18 4.23 -36.47
CA ASP A 473 12.29 3.19 -37.01
C ASP A 473 11.74 3.62 -38.38
N GLY A 474 11.79 2.72 -39.37
CA GLY A 474 11.38 3.02 -40.73
C GLY A 474 9.88 3.26 -40.90
N ALA A 475 9.04 2.75 -39.98
CA ALA A 475 7.60 2.95 -40.03
C ALA A 475 7.15 4.14 -39.17
N HIS A 476 7.93 4.52 -38.16
CA HIS A 476 7.54 5.53 -37.17
C HIS A 476 8.70 6.49 -36.85
N SER A 477 8.64 7.72 -37.36
CA SER A 477 9.70 8.74 -37.18
C SER A 477 10.00 9.08 -35.71
N HIS A 478 9.02 8.92 -34.83
CA HIS A 478 9.14 9.19 -33.39
C HIS A 478 9.71 8.01 -32.60
N VAL A 479 10.05 6.89 -33.22
CA VAL A 479 10.63 5.72 -32.55
C VAL A 479 12.11 5.60 -32.90
N LEU A 480 12.94 5.52 -31.87
CA LEU A 480 14.39 5.36 -31.97
C LEU A 480 14.80 4.02 -31.34
N ARG A 481 15.42 3.15 -32.14
CA ARG A 481 15.91 1.83 -31.71
C ARG A 481 17.43 1.83 -31.75
N VAL A 482 18.06 1.91 -30.59
CA VAL A 482 19.53 1.99 -30.49
C VAL A 482 20.10 0.93 -29.57
N ARG A 483 21.39 0.66 -29.70
CA ARG A 483 22.16 -0.16 -28.78
C ARG A 483 23.36 0.63 -28.28
N ILE A 484 23.58 0.61 -26.97
CA ILE A 484 24.72 1.27 -26.31
C ILE A 484 25.59 0.21 -25.65
N ARG A 485 26.89 0.23 -25.95
CA ARG A 485 27.86 -0.70 -25.37
C ARG A 485 28.46 -0.12 -24.10
N PHE A 486 28.02 -0.63 -22.94
CA PHE A 486 28.53 -0.21 -21.63
C PHE A 486 29.80 -0.98 -21.21
N SER A 487 30.01 -2.19 -21.71
CA SER A 487 31.26 -2.94 -21.53
C SER A 487 31.41 -3.96 -22.66
N GLY A 488 32.47 -4.78 -22.64
CA GLY A 488 32.69 -5.83 -23.64
C GLY A 488 31.50 -6.81 -23.77
N ASP A 489 30.86 -7.10 -22.64
CA ASP A 489 29.75 -8.04 -22.46
C ASP A 489 28.37 -7.38 -22.23
N ASN A 490 28.32 -6.05 -22.04
CA ASN A 490 27.08 -5.32 -21.78
C ASN A 490 26.69 -4.43 -22.98
N LEU A 491 25.93 -5.01 -23.91
CA LEU A 491 25.31 -4.29 -25.02
C LEU A 491 23.81 -4.16 -24.77
N GLN A 492 23.37 -2.97 -24.35
CA GLN A 492 21.96 -2.75 -23.97
C GLN A 492 21.16 -2.22 -25.16
N PRO A 493 20.03 -2.85 -25.52
CA PRO A 493 19.09 -2.30 -26.48
C PRO A 493 18.17 -1.29 -25.81
N PHE A 494 17.92 -0.18 -26.49
CA PHE A 494 16.96 0.85 -26.11
C PHE A 494 15.90 0.98 -27.17
N GLN A 495 14.64 1.07 -26.73
CA GLN A 495 13.51 1.47 -27.55
C GLN A 495 12.94 2.76 -26.95
N LEU A 496 13.22 3.88 -27.61
CA LEU A 496 12.87 5.24 -27.17
C LEU A 496 11.78 5.80 -28.08
N HIS A 497 10.81 6.49 -27.51
CA HIS A 497 9.70 7.11 -28.22
C HIS A 497 9.69 8.58 -27.85
N ALA A 498 9.95 9.45 -28.84
CA ALA A 498 9.72 10.87 -28.66
C ALA A 498 8.21 11.10 -28.49
N HIS A 499 7.84 12.00 -27.59
CA HIS A 499 6.44 12.37 -27.43
C HIS A 499 6.09 13.28 -28.61
N THR A 500 5.17 12.88 -29.47
CA THR A 500 4.89 13.56 -30.74
C THR A 500 4.24 14.93 -30.56
N PHE A 501 3.63 15.16 -29.39
CA PHE A 501 3.15 16.45 -28.93
C PHE A 501 4.19 17.21 -28.06
N GLY A 502 5.42 16.73 -27.98
CA GLY A 502 6.53 17.31 -27.20
C GLY A 502 7.91 16.97 -27.79
N LYS A 503 8.45 17.85 -28.64
CA LYS A 503 9.74 17.64 -29.36
C LYS A 503 10.99 17.58 -28.48
N ASP A 504 10.86 17.88 -27.19
CA ASP A 504 11.96 18.00 -26.24
C ASP A 504 11.97 16.88 -25.20
N VAL A 505 11.10 15.87 -25.30
CA VAL A 505 11.07 14.73 -24.38
C VAL A 505 10.89 13.39 -25.11
N PHE A 506 11.51 12.34 -24.57
CA PHE A 506 11.24 10.96 -24.95
C PHE A 506 11.10 10.08 -23.72
N SER A 507 10.42 8.95 -23.88
CA SER A 507 10.38 7.87 -22.91
C SER A 507 10.35 6.50 -23.60
N GLY A 508 10.65 5.45 -22.85
CA GLY A 508 10.77 4.11 -23.42
C GLY A 508 11.44 3.17 -22.45
N THR A 509 12.15 2.19 -23.01
CA THR A 509 12.76 1.12 -22.22
C THR A 509 14.16 0.78 -22.67
N THR A 510 14.91 0.14 -21.76
CA THR A 510 16.14 -0.60 -22.05
C THR A 510 16.06 -2.00 -21.45
N GLN A 511 16.93 -2.91 -21.90
CA GLN A 511 17.05 -4.24 -21.31
C GLN A 511 18.47 -4.50 -20.81
N TRP A 512 18.55 -5.08 -19.61
CA TRP A 512 19.81 -5.49 -19.00
C TRP A 512 19.60 -6.69 -18.09
N ALA A 513 20.50 -7.68 -18.14
CA ALA A 513 20.44 -8.90 -17.34
C ALA A 513 19.08 -9.65 -17.39
N GLY A 514 18.40 -9.63 -18.55
CA GLY A 514 17.10 -10.28 -18.74
C GLY A 514 15.90 -9.52 -18.16
N LEU A 515 16.13 -8.32 -17.60
CA LEU A 515 15.09 -7.42 -17.09
C LEU A 515 14.90 -6.23 -18.02
N THR A 516 13.76 -5.56 -17.86
CA THR A 516 13.39 -4.36 -18.61
C THR A 516 13.37 -3.19 -17.65
N PHE A 517 13.91 -2.06 -18.08
CA PHE A 517 14.00 -0.86 -17.27
C PHE A 517 13.45 0.33 -18.04
N GLY A 518 12.92 1.30 -17.31
CA GLY A 518 12.44 2.54 -17.90
C GLY A 518 13.60 3.43 -18.31
N ALA A 519 13.46 4.09 -19.46
CA ALA A 519 14.38 5.10 -19.95
C ALA A 519 13.61 6.33 -20.37
N LYS A 520 14.14 7.51 -20.06
CA LYS A 520 13.58 8.78 -20.53
C LYS A 520 14.65 9.81 -20.73
N GLY A 521 14.34 10.84 -21.48
CA GLY A 521 15.26 11.94 -21.67
C GLY A 521 14.57 13.22 -22.08
N ARG A 522 15.33 14.31 -21.94
CA ARG A 522 14.93 15.64 -22.35
C ARG A 522 16.04 16.30 -23.17
N ARG A 523 15.67 17.12 -24.13
CA ARG A 523 16.60 17.92 -24.92
C ARG A 523 17.30 18.96 -24.03
N VAL A 524 18.59 19.20 -24.24
CA VAL A 524 19.41 20.19 -23.51
C VAL A 524 19.95 21.29 -24.40
#